data_AF-A0A8J4V4G1-F1
#
_entry.id   AF-A0A8J4V4G1-F1
#
_cell.length_a   1.000
_cell.length_b   1.000
_cell.length_c   1.000
_cell.angle_alpha   90.00
_cell.angle_beta   90.00
_cell.angle_gamma   90.00
#
_symmetry.space_group_name_H-M   'P 1'
#
loop_
_entity.id
_entity.type
_entity.pdbx_description
1 polymer ?
#
loop_
_entity_poly.entity_id
_entity_poly.type
_entity_poly.pdbx_seq_one_letter_code
_entity_poly.pdbx_strand_id
1 'polypeptide(L)'
;MSIKIGNLSEEELMTLMEEMFMKNETSERYRLLHAGKGESGYSFGLVQCDCRHRQDGRDFIKALLVDENVDGSQVNEIISTMKDSSGKLSQESIKLVDRVLEKNKEKVDKFDQEIMKNEMHHIYKIVTTIGGTVAEKLLDPICFLQLLDYHNQFNCETKGKMVQFLKGQLEIDGKKLDLTCNLIDEIRRFINATRYAKNGGLKNLQNRQKNINGIKLPNLIKTH
;
A
#
# COMPACT_ATOMS: atom_id res chain seq x y z
N MET A 1 -8.28 -18.07 8.63
CA MET A 1 -8.76 -18.31 7.25
C MET A 1 -7.52 -18.36 6.37
N SER A 2 -7.29 -19.45 5.64
CA SER A 2 -6.13 -19.56 4.76
C SER A 2 -6.43 -18.83 3.45
N ILE A 3 -5.59 -17.86 3.09
CA ILE A 3 -5.69 -17.13 1.82
C ILE A 3 -5.08 -17.99 0.73
N LYS A 4 -5.79 -18.10 -0.40
CA LYS A 4 -5.32 -18.81 -1.59
C LYS A 4 -5.34 -17.87 -2.79
N ILE A 5 -4.16 -17.39 -3.18
CA ILE A 5 -3.94 -16.58 -4.39
C ILE A 5 -3.16 -17.45 -5.38
N GLY A 6 -3.84 -17.93 -6.41
CA GLY A 6 -3.32 -18.97 -7.29
C GLY A 6 -2.89 -20.21 -6.50
N ASN A 7 -1.60 -20.55 -6.61
CA ASN A 7 -0.95 -21.66 -5.91
C ASN A 7 0.06 -21.19 -4.85
N LEU A 8 0.08 -19.89 -4.52
CA LEU A 8 1.02 -19.34 -3.57
C LEU A 8 0.53 -19.54 -2.14
N SER A 9 1.46 -19.89 -1.25
CA SER A 9 1.29 -19.77 0.18
C SER A 9 1.24 -18.31 0.62
N GLU A 10 0.78 -18.08 1.86
CA GLU A 10 0.77 -16.75 2.47
C GLU A 10 2.19 -16.16 2.55
N GLU A 11 3.19 -16.97 2.89
CA GLU A 11 4.59 -16.56 3.00
C GLU A 11 5.19 -16.16 1.64
N GLU A 12 4.91 -16.94 0.59
CA GLU A 12 5.33 -16.59 -0.76
C GLU A 12 4.67 -15.28 -1.21
N LEU A 13 3.38 -15.09 -0.94
CA LEU A 13 2.69 -13.86 -1.29
C LEU A 13 3.25 -12.66 -0.54
N MET A 14 3.53 -12.79 0.77
CA MET A 14 4.19 -11.76 1.56
C MET A 14 5.56 -11.37 1.00
N THR A 15 6.33 -12.37 0.53
CA THR A 15 7.62 -12.13 -0.14
C THR A 15 7.44 -11.33 -1.43
N LEU A 16 6.42 -11.65 -2.24
CA LEU A 16 6.13 -10.89 -3.47
C LEU A 16 5.64 -9.47 -3.17
N MET A 17 4.89 -9.27 -2.09
CA MET A 17 4.47 -7.95 -1.64
C MET A 17 5.67 -7.11 -1.20
N GLU A 18 6.61 -7.70 -0.46
CA GLU A 18 7.85 -7.02 -0.08
C GLU A 18 8.66 -6.63 -1.33
N GLU A 19 8.83 -7.53 -2.31
CA GLU A 19 9.48 -7.19 -3.58
C GLU A 19 8.77 -6.05 -4.32
N MET A 20 7.44 -6.08 -4.37
CA MET A 20 6.62 -5.02 -4.97
C MET A 20 6.86 -3.67 -4.30
N PHE A 21 6.75 -3.61 -2.96
CA PHE A 21 6.95 -2.37 -2.22
C PHE A 21 8.38 -1.84 -2.35
N MET A 22 9.40 -2.72 -2.28
CA MET A 22 10.80 -2.32 -2.49
C MET A 22 11.05 -1.69 -3.86
N LYS A 23 10.34 -2.15 -4.90
CA LYS A 23 10.46 -1.59 -6.25
C LYS A 23 9.65 -0.31 -6.45
N ASN A 24 8.52 -0.19 -5.77
CA ASN A 24 7.54 0.88 -6.01
C ASN A 24 7.68 2.06 -5.08
N GLU A 25 8.20 1.83 -3.88
CA GLU A 25 8.41 2.83 -2.85
C GLU A 25 9.90 3.19 -2.68
N THR A 26 10.17 4.08 -1.74
CA THR A 26 11.53 4.50 -1.38
C THR A 26 12.34 3.39 -0.69
N SER A 27 13.66 3.42 -0.86
CA SER A 27 14.58 2.61 -0.06
C SER A 27 14.82 3.18 1.35
N GLU A 28 14.33 4.39 1.66
CA GLU A 28 14.48 5.05 2.96
C GLU A 28 13.47 4.55 4.01
N ARG A 29 13.39 3.22 4.19
CA ARG A 29 12.45 2.53 5.09
C ARG A 29 12.49 3.02 6.55
N TYR A 30 13.68 3.30 7.06
CA TYR A 30 13.91 3.65 8.47
C TYR A 30 14.00 5.16 8.70
N ARG A 31 13.37 5.94 7.83
CA ARG A 31 13.34 7.39 7.91
C ARG A 31 11.93 7.90 7.69
N LEU A 32 11.71 9.09 8.21
CA LEU A 32 10.49 9.82 8.01
C LEU A 32 10.58 10.62 6.71
N LEU A 33 9.60 10.41 5.84
CA LEU A 33 9.52 11.08 4.56
C LEU A 33 8.29 11.97 4.52
N HIS A 34 8.43 13.13 3.90
CA HIS A 34 7.32 14.07 3.75
C HIS A 34 6.93 14.14 2.28
N ALA A 35 5.65 13.91 1.96
CA ALA A 35 5.17 13.80 0.58
C ALA A 35 5.40 15.08 -0.25
N GLY A 36 5.60 16.24 0.40
CA GLY A 36 6.01 17.51 -0.23
C GLY A 36 4.97 18.15 -1.14
N LYS A 37 4.02 17.37 -1.65
CA LYS A 37 2.87 17.75 -2.48
C LYS A 37 1.69 16.83 -2.19
N GLY A 38 0.48 17.36 -2.35
CA GLY A 38 -0.77 16.60 -2.14
C GLY A 38 -1.28 16.69 -0.72
N GLU A 39 -2.19 15.78 -0.37
CA GLU A 39 -2.77 15.70 0.98
C GLU A 39 -2.00 14.75 1.90
N SER A 40 -1.07 13.93 1.39
CA SER A 40 -0.28 13.06 2.27
C SER A 40 0.70 13.87 3.12
N GLY A 41 0.88 13.43 4.37
CA GLY A 41 1.75 14.07 5.36
C GLY A 41 3.12 13.41 5.43
N TYR A 42 3.47 12.97 6.63
CA TYR A 42 4.68 12.19 6.88
C TYR A 42 4.40 10.68 6.77
N SER A 43 5.35 9.93 6.23
CA SER A 43 5.29 8.46 6.14
C SER A 43 6.63 7.80 6.47
N PHE A 44 6.60 6.51 6.80
CA PHE A 44 7.78 5.71 7.08
C PHE A 44 7.54 4.23 6.72
N GLY A 45 8.58 3.40 6.81
CA GLY A 45 8.46 1.96 6.58
C GLY A 45 8.41 1.59 5.11
N LEU A 46 8.44 0.29 4.84
CA LEU A 46 8.47 -0.27 3.49
C LEU A 46 7.16 0.04 2.75
N VAL A 47 6.04 -0.02 3.46
CA VAL A 47 4.71 0.27 2.88
C VAL A 47 4.43 1.77 2.72
N GLN A 48 5.35 2.65 3.14
CA GLN A 48 5.13 4.10 3.27
C GLN A 48 3.86 4.42 4.07
N CYS A 49 3.80 3.93 5.31
CA CYS A 49 2.68 4.14 6.22
C CYS A 49 2.40 5.64 6.41
N ASP A 50 1.33 6.16 5.79
CA ASP A 50 0.97 7.59 5.84
C ASP A 50 0.40 7.95 7.21
N CYS A 51 1.25 8.54 8.07
CA CYS A 51 0.92 8.93 9.43
C CYS A 51 -0.19 9.98 9.51
N ARG A 52 -0.64 10.61 8.42
CA ARG A 52 -1.83 11.47 8.44
C ARG A 52 -3.10 10.63 8.55
N HIS A 53 -3.19 9.57 7.77
CA HIS A 53 -4.39 8.75 7.65
C HIS A 53 -4.36 7.49 8.52
N ARG A 54 -3.17 7.08 8.97
CA ARG A 54 -2.93 5.85 9.73
C ARG A 54 -2.64 6.11 11.21
N GLN A 55 -3.64 5.83 12.05
CA GLN A 55 -3.51 5.96 13.51
C GLN A 55 -2.52 4.93 14.08
N ASP A 56 -2.54 3.70 13.56
CA ASP A 56 -1.59 2.63 13.89
C ASP A 56 -0.13 3.05 13.64
N GLY A 57 0.16 3.71 12.51
CA GLY A 57 1.49 4.28 12.23
C GLY A 57 1.91 5.33 13.26
N ARG A 58 1.00 6.23 13.63
CA ARG A 58 1.27 7.24 14.68
C ARG A 58 1.50 6.61 16.04
N ASP A 59 0.68 5.63 16.42
CA ASP A 59 0.81 4.94 17.71
C ASP A 59 2.11 4.16 17.80
N PHE A 60 2.55 3.55 16.68
CA PHE A 60 3.84 2.90 16.59
C PHE A 60 5.00 3.88 16.81
N ILE A 61 5.04 5.01 16.08
CA ILE A 61 6.07 6.05 16.29
C ILE A 61 6.04 6.58 17.73
N LYS A 62 4.84 6.83 18.27
CA LYS A 62 4.66 7.27 19.66
C LYS A 62 5.29 6.28 20.64
N ALA A 63 5.01 4.99 20.48
CA ALA A 63 5.57 3.95 21.34
C ALA A 63 7.10 3.93 21.28
N LEU A 64 7.69 4.01 20.08
CA LEU A 64 9.15 4.04 19.93
C LEU A 64 9.78 5.28 20.59
N LEU A 65 9.17 6.46 20.45
CA LEU A 65 9.69 7.67 21.08
C LEU A 65 9.62 7.58 22.61
N VAL A 66 8.55 6.99 23.15
CA VAL A 66 8.40 6.77 24.60
C VAL A 66 9.43 5.76 25.11
N ASP A 67 9.66 4.65 24.40
CA ASP A 67 10.69 3.66 24.74
C ASP A 67 12.10 4.29 24.78
N GLU A 68 12.35 5.31 23.96
CA GLU A 68 13.59 6.08 23.91
C GLU A 68 13.65 7.24 24.92
N ASN A 69 12.70 7.30 25.86
CA ASN A 69 12.60 8.32 26.91
C ASN A 69 12.54 9.76 26.36
N VAL A 70 11.92 9.96 25.19
CA VAL A 70 11.66 11.30 24.65
C VAL A 70 10.61 11.99 25.53
N ASP A 71 10.79 13.29 25.76
CA ASP A 71 9.86 14.09 26.57
C ASP A 71 8.42 14.00 26.04
N GLY A 72 7.46 13.80 26.94
CA GLY A 72 6.07 13.55 26.56
C GLY A 72 5.40 14.72 25.83
N SER A 73 5.81 15.96 26.11
CA SER A 73 5.29 17.14 25.38
C SER A 73 5.81 17.16 23.94
N GLN A 74 7.10 16.85 23.75
CA GLN A 74 7.71 16.71 22.43
C GLN A 74 7.09 15.55 21.62
N VAL A 75 6.82 14.41 22.26
CA VAL A 75 6.12 13.28 21.61
C VAL A 75 4.75 13.72 21.12
N ASN A 76 3.96 14.37 21.97
CA ASN A 76 2.61 14.82 21.60
C ASN A 76 2.63 15.85 20.46
N GLU A 77 3.59 16.78 20.48
CA GLU A 77 3.79 17.74 19.38
C GLU A 77 4.07 17.01 18.07
N ILE A 78 5.03 16.08 18.04
CA ILE A 78 5.40 15.32 16.86
C ILE A 78 4.18 14.58 16.28
N ILE A 79 3.47 13.83 17.13
CA ILE A 79 2.32 13.02 16.70
C ILE A 79 1.15 13.87 16.21
N SER A 80 0.86 14.99 16.90
CA SER A 80 -0.18 15.94 16.49
C SER A 80 0.16 16.57 15.13
N THR A 81 1.43 16.91 14.91
CA THR A 81 1.91 17.50 13.67
C THR A 81 1.82 16.51 12.51
N MET A 82 2.20 15.24 12.71
CA MET A 82 2.05 14.19 11.69
C MET A 82 0.61 13.94 11.27
N LYS A 83 -0.35 14.17 12.18
CA LYS A 83 -1.79 14.04 11.90
C LYS A 83 -2.35 15.21 11.08
N ASP A 84 -1.73 16.39 11.19
CA ASP A 84 -2.21 17.59 10.51
C ASP A 84 -1.72 17.66 9.06
N SER A 85 -2.66 17.94 8.15
CA SER A 85 -2.44 18.25 6.74
C SER A 85 -1.44 19.37 6.45
N SER A 86 -1.36 20.36 7.35
CA SER A 86 -0.43 21.49 7.26
C SER A 86 0.77 21.35 8.19
N GLY A 87 0.81 20.29 9.00
CA GLY A 87 1.81 20.08 10.02
C GLY A 87 3.19 19.91 9.41
N LYS A 88 4.15 20.70 9.88
CA LYS A 88 5.56 20.57 9.51
C LYS A 88 6.41 20.42 10.76
N LEU A 89 7.03 19.27 10.88
CA LEU A 89 8.02 19.00 11.91
C LEU A 89 9.27 19.85 11.69
N SER A 90 9.89 20.28 12.79
CA SER A 90 11.22 20.86 12.76
C SER A 90 12.25 19.85 12.27
N GLN A 91 13.40 20.33 11.78
CA GLN A 91 14.48 19.45 11.35
C GLN A 91 15.04 18.61 12.51
N GLU A 92 15.03 19.16 13.71
CA GLU A 92 15.41 18.48 14.94
C GLU A 92 14.45 17.32 15.24
N SER A 93 13.14 17.54 15.07
CA SER A 93 12.13 16.51 15.28
C SER A 93 12.21 15.40 14.23
N ILE A 94 12.48 15.74 12.96
CA ILE A 94 12.69 14.75 11.90
C ILE A 94 13.93 13.90 12.23
N LYS A 95 15.07 14.53 12.54
CA LYS A 95 16.30 13.80 12.93
C LYS A 95 16.11 12.92 14.16
N LEU A 96 15.31 13.38 15.13
CA LEU A 96 14.95 12.58 16.30
C LEU A 96 14.20 11.32 15.88
N VAL A 97 13.13 11.46 15.10
CA VAL A 97 12.32 10.33 14.63
C VAL A 97 13.15 9.37 13.78
N ASP A 98 13.95 9.89 12.82
CA ASP A 98 14.84 9.09 11.98
C ASP A 98 15.81 8.25 12.82
N ARG A 99 16.44 8.86 13.83
CA ARG A 99 17.34 8.12 14.74
C ARG A 99 16.62 7.02 15.49
N VAL A 100 15.41 7.29 15.96
CA VAL A 100 14.60 6.30 16.70
C VAL A 100 14.17 5.16 15.78
N LEU A 101 13.75 5.44 14.55
CA LEU A 101 13.43 4.43 13.54
C LEU A 101 14.66 3.58 13.20
N GLU A 102 15.80 4.22 12.92
CA GLU A 102 17.07 3.55 12.56
C GLU A 102 17.61 2.68 13.70
N LYS A 103 17.39 3.06 14.97
CA LYS A 103 17.76 2.24 16.13
C LYS A 103 16.83 1.04 16.32
N ASN A 104 15.58 1.11 15.85
CA ASN A 104 14.53 0.13 16.09
C ASN A 104 14.12 -0.64 14.82
N LYS A 105 15.06 -0.92 13.88
CA LYS A 105 14.79 -1.56 12.59
C LYS A 105 13.95 -2.84 12.69
N GLU A 106 14.29 -3.74 13.61
CA GLU A 106 13.53 -4.99 13.78
C GLU A 106 12.06 -4.76 14.17
N LYS A 107 11.77 -3.71 14.94
CA LYS A 107 10.39 -3.32 15.27
C LYS A 107 9.68 -2.74 14.05
N VAL A 108 10.38 -1.94 13.23
CA VAL A 108 9.85 -1.40 11.96
C VAL A 108 9.56 -2.52 10.98
N ASP A 109 10.45 -3.50 10.86
CA ASP A 109 10.29 -4.64 9.97
C ASP A 109 9.07 -5.48 10.35
N LYS A 110 8.90 -5.75 11.65
CA LYS A 110 7.70 -6.44 12.17
C LYS A 110 6.43 -5.64 11.94
N PHE A 111 6.47 -4.33 12.17
CA PHE A 111 5.33 -3.45 11.90
C PHE A 111 4.92 -3.51 10.42
N ASP A 112 5.87 -3.40 9.49
CA ASP A 112 5.60 -3.53 8.06
C ASP A 112 5.00 -4.90 7.70
N GLN A 113 5.51 -5.98 8.29
CA GLN A 113 4.96 -7.33 8.08
C GLN A 113 3.51 -7.44 8.56
N GLU A 114 3.19 -6.86 9.73
CA GLU A 114 1.83 -6.83 10.26
C GLU A 114 0.89 -6.02 9.36
N ILE A 115 1.32 -4.84 8.89
CA ILE A 115 0.54 -4.02 7.97
C ILE A 115 0.31 -4.76 6.65
N MET A 116 1.37 -5.27 6.02
CA MET A 116 1.25 -6.04 4.77
C MET A 116 0.29 -7.21 4.91
N LYS A 117 0.35 -7.96 6.02
CA LYS A 117 -0.57 -9.07 6.28
C LYS A 117 -2.02 -8.60 6.40
N ASN A 118 -2.26 -7.49 7.10
CA ASN A 118 -3.59 -6.91 7.24
C ASN A 118 -4.14 -6.44 5.88
N GLU A 119 -3.31 -5.80 5.05
CA GLU A 119 -3.72 -5.34 3.72
C GLU A 119 -4.02 -6.50 2.77
N MET A 120 -3.20 -7.55 2.80
CA MET A 120 -3.46 -8.80 2.09
C MET A 120 -4.82 -9.40 2.48
N HIS A 121 -5.12 -9.49 3.79
CA HIS A 121 -6.40 -9.99 4.27
C HIS A 121 -7.58 -9.12 3.85
N HIS A 122 -7.40 -7.80 3.90
CA HIS A 122 -8.41 -6.83 3.49
C HIS A 122 -8.73 -6.96 1.99
N ILE A 123 -7.72 -7.02 1.14
CA ILE A 123 -7.91 -7.17 -0.31
C ILE A 123 -8.51 -8.53 -0.65
N TYR A 124 -8.09 -9.60 0.03
CA TYR A 124 -8.73 -10.91 -0.14
C TYR A 124 -10.23 -10.87 0.20
N LYS A 125 -10.62 -10.18 1.27
CA LYS A 125 -12.04 -9.97 1.63
C LYS A 125 -12.79 -9.16 0.55
N ILE A 126 -12.14 -8.16 -0.04
CA ILE A 126 -12.73 -7.41 -1.17
C ILE A 126 -12.95 -8.31 -2.38
N VAL A 127 -11.94 -9.09 -2.77
CA VAL A 127 -12.02 -10.02 -3.91
C VAL A 127 -13.15 -11.02 -3.72
N THR A 128 -13.24 -11.64 -2.54
CA THR A 128 -14.34 -12.57 -2.21
C THR A 128 -15.72 -11.91 -2.23
N THR A 129 -15.82 -10.63 -1.85
CA THR A 129 -17.07 -9.84 -1.90
C THR A 129 -17.47 -9.43 -3.34
N ILE A 130 -16.54 -9.40 -4.28
CA ILE A 130 -16.84 -9.16 -5.70
C ILE A 130 -17.52 -10.39 -6.30
N GLY A 131 -17.01 -11.60 -6.00
CA GLY A 131 -17.56 -12.87 -6.46
C GLY A 131 -17.48 -13.09 -7.99
N GLY A 132 -17.94 -14.27 -8.41
CA GLY A 132 -18.02 -14.66 -9.82
C GLY A 132 -16.68 -14.69 -10.56
N THR A 133 -16.74 -14.63 -11.88
CA THR A 133 -15.57 -14.72 -12.78
C THR A 133 -14.54 -13.62 -12.56
N VAL A 134 -14.96 -12.43 -12.10
CA VAL A 134 -14.03 -11.35 -11.77
C VAL A 134 -13.16 -11.75 -10.58
N ALA A 135 -13.77 -12.27 -9.52
CA ALA A 135 -13.02 -12.70 -8.33
C ALA A 135 -12.01 -13.80 -8.67
N GLU A 136 -12.39 -14.78 -9.48
CA GLU A 136 -11.47 -15.84 -9.94
C GLU A 136 -10.24 -15.28 -10.64
N LYS A 137 -10.42 -14.29 -11.54
CA LYS A 137 -9.32 -13.62 -12.24
C LYS A 137 -8.47 -12.73 -11.31
N LEU A 138 -9.07 -12.16 -10.26
CA LEU A 138 -8.37 -11.36 -9.26
C LEU A 138 -7.50 -12.19 -8.30
N LEU A 139 -7.73 -13.51 -8.21
CA LEU A 139 -6.89 -14.43 -7.47
C LEU A 139 -5.63 -14.85 -8.25
N ASP A 140 -5.44 -14.36 -9.48
CA ASP A 140 -4.12 -14.39 -10.11
C ASP A 140 -3.14 -13.50 -9.31
N PRO A 141 -1.91 -13.96 -9.02
CA PRO A 141 -0.95 -13.20 -8.22
C PRO A 141 -0.68 -11.79 -8.73
N ILE A 142 -0.60 -11.57 -10.05
CA ILE A 142 -0.28 -10.26 -10.61
C ILE A 142 -1.49 -9.33 -10.48
N CYS A 143 -2.70 -9.82 -10.76
CA CYS A 143 -3.93 -9.07 -10.50
C CYS A 143 -4.05 -8.67 -9.02
N PHE A 144 -3.76 -9.61 -8.12
CA PHE A 144 -3.84 -9.39 -6.68
C PHE A 144 -2.84 -8.34 -6.19
N LEU A 145 -1.58 -8.44 -6.62
CA LEU A 145 -0.55 -7.43 -6.33
C LEU A 145 -0.93 -6.06 -6.89
N GLN A 146 -1.54 -5.99 -8.07
CA GLN A 146 -2.01 -4.72 -8.63
C GLN A 146 -3.11 -4.07 -7.77
N LEU A 147 -3.99 -4.87 -7.16
CA LEU A 147 -4.99 -4.36 -6.21
C LEU A 147 -4.38 -3.94 -4.87
N LEU A 148 -3.37 -4.65 -4.38
CA LEU A 148 -2.62 -4.27 -3.18
C LEU A 148 -1.88 -2.95 -3.39
N ASP A 149 -1.19 -2.79 -4.52
CA ASP A 149 -0.53 -1.54 -4.89
C ASP A 149 -1.54 -0.39 -4.98
N TYR A 150 -2.68 -0.63 -5.63
CA TYR A 150 -3.77 0.34 -5.70
C TYR A 150 -4.31 0.69 -4.31
N HIS A 151 -4.47 -0.29 -3.42
CA HIS A 151 -4.90 -0.06 -2.05
C HIS A 151 -3.90 0.81 -1.30
N ASN A 152 -2.60 0.55 -1.41
CA ASN A 152 -1.58 1.36 -0.76
C ASN A 152 -1.63 2.82 -1.20
N GLN A 153 -1.87 3.07 -2.49
CA GLN A 153 -1.86 4.43 -3.06
C GLN A 153 -3.16 5.21 -2.86
N PHE A 154 -4.30 4.52 -2.86
CA PHE A 154 -5.62 5.16 -2.97
C PHE A 154 -6.66 4.68 -1.97
N ASN A 155 -6.29 3.79 -1.05
CA ASN A 155 -7.18 3.10 -0.12
C ASN A 155 -8.36 2.41 -0.82
N CYS A 156 -8.18 1.13 -1.16
CA CYS A 156 -9.24 0.33 -1.77
C CYS A 156 -10.30 -0.08 -0.74
N GLU A 157 -11.48 0.52 -0.80
CA GLU A 157 -12.60 0.24 0.11
C GLU A 157 -13.65 -0.68 -0.50
N THR A 158 -14.35 -1.47 0.32
CA THR A 158 -15.39 -2.43 -0.13
C THR A 158 -16.55 -1.78 -0.90
N LYS A 159 -16.84 -0.50 -0.63
CA LYS A 159 -17.85 0.30 -1.37
C LYS A 159 -17.21 1.36 -2.27
N GLY A 160 -15.88 1.35 -2.39
CA GLY A 160 -15.12 2.32 -3.16
C GLY A 160 -15.30 2.14 -4.66
N LYS A 161 -14.84 3.14 -5.43
CA LYS A 161 -15.00 3.20 -6.89
C LYS A 161 -14.36 2.00 -7.62
N MET A 162 -13.20 1.55 -7.16
CA MET A 162 -12.53 0.37 -7.74
C MET A 162 -13.42 -0.87 -7.61
N VAL A 163 -14.00 -1.12 -6.42
CA VAL A 163 -14.88 -2.27 -6.21
C VAL A 163 -16.18 -2.15 -7.00
N GLN A 164 -16.77 -0.96 -7.09
CA GLN A 164 -17.94 -0.72 -7.95
C GLN A 164 -17.63 -0.99 -9.43
N PHE A 165 -16.46 -0.55 -9.90
CA PHE A 165 -16.00 -0.82 -11.26
C PHE A 165 -15.80 -2.32 -11.52
N LEU A 166 -15.13 -3.03 -10.62
CA LEU A 166 -14.92 -4.48 -10.70
C LEU A 166 -16.22 -5.28 -10.62
N LYS A 167 -17.28 -4.72 -10.02
CA LYS A 167 -18.65 -5.27 -10.03
C LYS A 167 -19.46 -4.89 -11.28
N GLY A 168 -18.89 -4.14 -12.22
CA GLY A 168 -19.60 -3.64 -13.41
C GLY A 168 -20.64 -2.55 -13.11
N GLN A 169 -20.58 -1.94 -11.93
CA GLN A 169 -21.55 -0.94 -11.45
C GLN A 169 -21.11 0.49 -11.76
N LEU A 170 -19.83 0.70 -12.08
CA LEU A 170 -19.27 2.00 -12.42
C LEU A 170 -18.67 1.97 -13.83
N GLU A 171 -18.91 3.04 -14.59
CA GLU A 171 -18.27 3.28 -15.88
C GLU A 171 -17.06 4.18 -15.73
N ILE A 172 -16.01 3.87 -16.49
CA ILE A 172 -14.82 4.71 -16.63
C ILE A 172 -14.72 5.09 -18.10
N ASP A 173 -14.67 6.39 -18.38
CA ASP A 173 -14.64 6.96 -19.74
C ASP A 173 -15.76 6.41 -20.65
N GLY A 174 -16.97 6.27 -20.09
CA GLY A 174 -18.16 5.77 -20.79
C GLY A 174 -18.17 4.26 -21.06
N LYS A 175 -17.28 3.49 -20.43
CA LYS A 175 -17.19 2.04 -20.59
C LYS A 175 -17.22 1.32 -19.24
N LYS A 176 -18.09 0.30 -19.15
CA LYS A 176 -18.09 -0.68 -18.04
C LYS A 176 -16.87 -1.59 -18.13
N LEU A 177 -16.71 -2.44 -17.12
CA LEU A 177 -15.72 -3.52 -17.13
C LEU A 177 -15.97 -4.46 -18.33
N ASP A 178 -14.93 -4.69 -19.14
CA ASP A 178 -14.96 -5.64 -20.24
C ASP A 178 -14.10 -6.87 -19.90
N LEU A 179 -14.78 -7.98 -19.59
CA LEU A 179 -14.12 -9.25 -19.24
C LEU A 179 -13.59 -10.03 -20.44
N THR A 180 -13.85 -9.60 -21.67
CA THR A 180 -13.23 -10.16 -22.88
C THR A 180 -11.78 -9.70 -23.02
N CYS A 181 -11.44 -8.55 -22.42
CA CYS A 181 -10.08 -8.06 -22.30
C CYS A 181 -9.34 -8.68 -21.12
N ASN A 182 -8.02 -8.48 -21.06
CA ASN A 182 -7.22 -8.83 -19.90
C ASN A 182 -7.65 -7.96 -18.69
N LEU A 183 -8.01 -8.60 -17.57
CA LEU A 183 -8.47 -7.89 -16.37
C LEU A 183 -7.40 -6.91 -15.82
N ILE A 184 -6.12 -7.23 -16.00
CA ILE A 184 -5.04 -6.33 -15.60
C ILE A 184 -5.15 -5.01 -16.37
N ASP A 185 -5.42 -5.04 -17.67
CA ASP A 185 -5.52 -3.83 -18.49
C ASP A 185 -6.75 -2.99 -18.10
N GLU A 186 -7.84 -3.64 -17.68
CA GLU A 186 -9.02 -2.96 -17.13
C GLU A 186 -8.73 -2.29 -15.77
N ILE A 187 -7.98 -2.94 -14.88
CA ILE A 187 -7.52 -2.33 -13.63
C ILE A 187 -6.62 -1.12 -13.93
N ARG A 188 -5.71 -1.24 -14.90
CA ARG A 188 -4.84 -0.13 -15.33
C ARG A 188 -5.63 1.02 -15.93
N ARG A 189 -6.65 0.72 -16.74
CA ARG A 189 -7.57 1.72 -17.30
C ARG A 189 -8.24 2.51 -16.18
N PHE A 190 -8.75 1.82 -15.17
CA PHE A 190 -9.31 2.47 -13.99
C PHE A 190 -8.29 3.36 -13.27
N ILE A 191 -7.08 2.85 -13.01
CA ILE A 191 -6.01 3.59 -12.31
C ILE A 191 -5.58 4.84 -13.10
N ASN A 192 -5.45 4.74 -14.42
CA ASN A 192 -5.07 5.85 -15.29
C ASN A 192 -6.16 6.92 -15.41
N ALA A 193 -7.41 6.58 -15.09
CA ALA A 193 -8.52 7.54 -15.06
C ALA A 193 -8.58 8.37 -13.75
N THR A 194 -7.78 8.03 -12.74
CA THR A 194 -7.75 8.75 -11.45
C THR A 194 -7.31 10.20 -11.61
N ARG A 195 -7.73 11.06 -10.67
CA ARG A 195 -7.27 12.47 -10.62
C ARG A 195 -5.74 12.54 -10.47
N TYR A 196 -5.15 11.63 -9.70
CA TYR A 196 -3.69 11.54 -9.54
C TYR A 196 -2.99 11.35 -10.88
N ALA A 197 -3.45 10.39 -11.70
CA ALA A 197 -2.92 10.17 -13.04
C ALA A 197 -3.02 11.42 -13.92
N LYS A 198 -4.21 12.06 -13.93
CA LYS A 198 -4.49 13.27 -14.72
C LYS A 198 -3.66 14.48 -14.29
N ASN A 199 -3.23 14.53 -13.03
CA ASN A 199 -2.43 15.62 -12.46
C ASN A 199 -0.91 15.36 -12.51
N GLY A 200 -0.45 14.56 -13.47
CA GLY A 200 0.98 14.30 -13.68
C GLY A 200 1.53 13.03 -13.00
N GLY A 201 0.69 12.27 -12.30
CA GLY A 201 1.06 11.00 -11.66
C GLY A 201 1.18 9.81 -12.62
N LEU A 202 0.79 9.95 -13.89
CA LEU A 202 0.72 8.85 -14.85
C LEU A 202 2.05 8.09 -15.02
N LYS A 203 3.18 8.80 -15.12
CA LYS A 203 4.50 8.16 -15.26
C LYS A 203 4.86 7.30 -14.05
N ASN A 204 4.52 7.77 -12.84
CA ASN A 204 4.73 7.00 -11.61
C ASN A 204 3.87 5.72 -11.64
N LEU A 205 2.57 5.83 -11.96
CA LEU A 205 1.68 4.68 -12.08
C LEU A 205 2.15 3.65 -13.11
N GLN A 206 2.64 4.10 -14.27
CA GLN A 206 3.18 3.21 -15.30
C GLN A 206 4.45 2.49 -14.83
N ASN A 207 5.33 3.17 -14.11
CA ASN A 207 6.52 2.54 -13.54
C ASN A 207 6.14 1.47 -12.50
N ARG A 208 5.17 1.76 -11.63
CA ARG A 208 4.66 0.80 -10.64
C ARG A 208 4.08 -0.45 -11.30
N GLN A 209 3.28 -0.28 -12.34
CA GLN A 209 2.74 -1.39 -13.15
C GLN A 209 3.85 -2.21 -13.82
N LYS A 210 4.88 -1.55 -14.36
CA LYS A 210 6.04 -2.22 -14.96
C LYS A 210 6.82 -3.04 -13.92
N ASN A 211 7.00 -2.50 -12.72
CA ASN A 211 7.69 -3.18 -11.63
C ASN A 211 6.94 -4.44 -11.19
N ILE A 212 5.62 -4.36 -11.04
CA ILE A 212 4.75 -5.51 -10.71
C ILE A 212 4.83 -6.58 -11.79
N ASN A 213 4.74 -6.22 -13.07
CA ASN A 213 4.88 -7.17 -14.18
C ASN A 213 6.26 -7.85 -14.23
N GLY A 214 7.28 -7.19 -13.71
CA GLY A 214 8.65 -7.69 -13.67
C GLY A 214 8.94 -8.61 -12.48
N ILE A 215 7.98 -8.83 -11.59
CA ILE A 215 8.11 -9.78 -10.47
C ILE A 215 8.13 -11.20 -11.01
N LYS A 216 9.11 -11.98 -10.57
CA LYS A 216 9.23 -13.39 -10.94
C LYS A 216 8.44 -14.22 -9.94
N LEU A 217 7.35 -14.82 -10.40
CA LEU A 217 6.61 -15.78 -9.58
C LEU A 217 7.51 -16.99 -9.29
N PRO A 218 7.45 -17.57 -8.07
CA PRO A 218 8.14 -18.81 -7.76
C PRO A 218 7.82 -19.86 -8.82
N ASN A 219 8.82 -20.65 -9.23
CA ASN A 219 8.62 -21.73 -10.19
C ASN A 219 7.60 -22.72 -9.62
N LEU A 220 6.36 -22.59 -10.07
CA LEU A 220 5.31 -23.54 -9.78
C LEU A 220 5.72 -24.85 -10.43
N ILE A 221 6.15 -25.82 -9.63
CA ILE A 221 6.20 -27.20 -10.08
C ILE A 221 4.78 -27.49 -10.56
N LYS A 222 4.62 -27.68 -11.88
CA LYS A 222 3.40 -28.21 -12.46
C LYS A 222 3.24 -29.61 -11.89
N THR A 223 2.49 -29.74 -10.79
CA THR A 223 1.89 -31.03 -10.47
C THR A 223 0.85 -31.29 -11.53
N HIS A 224 1.22 -32.15 -12.48
CA HIS A 224 0.35 -32.74 -13.49
C HIS A 224 -0.83 -33.46 -12.83
#